data_AF-K1TWE2-F1
#
_entry.id   AF-K1TWE2-F1
#
_cell.length_a   1.000
_cell.length_b   1.000
_cell.length_c   1.000
_cell.angle_alpha   90.00
_cell.angle_beta   90.00
_cell.angle_gamma   90.00
#
_symmetry.space_group_name_H-M   'P 1'
#
loop_
_entity.id
_entity.type
_entity.pdbx_description
1 polymer ?
#
loop_
_entity_poly.entity_id
_entity_poly.type
_entity_poly.pdbx_seq_one_letter_code
_entity_poly.pdbx_strand_id
1 'polypeptide(L)'
;LFFAFKQFLEGVGNTKVEMVVTILANIANIGFNALFIYGKLGFPEMGAEGAGLGTLLSRILAAVMIVGYFCHHREYRRYLDGFSHRILSAQVVRRLTHMGLPIALQMFLESSAFVGTGIMMGWFGSAAIISANQITITLGNCAFMIVMSVGAATTIRVSHCYGMRDIGQLSLAAKASYHLVLVWNALAALVFISLRHLIPTFFTSNAEVIATTSSLLVFAALYQLSDGLQNVS
;
A
#
# COMPACT_ATOMS: atom_id res chain seq x y z
N LEU A 1 5.66 -15.15 -0.02
CA LEU A 1 5.28 -15.76 -1.32
C LEU A 1 4.32 -14.87 -2.11
N PHE A 2 3.10 -14.62 -1.62
CA PHE A 2 2.11 -13.76 -2.31
C PHE A 2 2.66 -12.39 -2.72
N PHE A 3 3.28 -11.64 -1.79
CA PHE A 3 3.89 -10.34 -2.11
C PHE A 3 4.97 -10.40 -3.19
N ALA A 4 5.80 -11.44 -3.18
CA ALA A 4 6.88 -11.60 -4.16
C ALA A 4 6.32 -11.87 -5.57
N PHE A 5 5.29 -12.72 -5.66
CA PHE A 5 4.62 -12.98 -6.93
C PHE A 5 3.79 -11.79 -7.42
N LYS A 6 3.11 -11.09 -6.51
CA LYS A 6 2.37 -9.85 -6.79
C LYS A 6 3.31 -8.80 -7.41
N GLN A 7 4.41 -8.49 -6.74
CA GLN A 7 5.43 -7.55 -7.25
C GLN A 7 6.09 -8.02 -8.54
N PHE A 8 6.22 -9.34 -8.74
CA PHE A 8 6.71 -9.88 -10.00
C PHE A 8 5.71 -9.67 -11.16
N LEU A 9 4.41 -9.91 -10.95
CA LEU A 9 3.36 -9.62 -11.94
C LEU A 9 3.26 -8.12 -12.25
N GLU A 10 3.32 -7.29 -11.22
CA GLU A 10 3.39 -5.83 -11.32
C GLU A 10 4.58 -5.42 -12.19
N GLY A 11 5.77 -5.96 -11.92
CA GLY A 11 7.00 -5.68 -12.67
C GLY A 11 6.97 -6.17 -14.13
N VAL A 12 6.31 -7.29 -14.42
CA VAL A 12 6.14 -7.81 -15.80
C VAL A 12 5.13 -6.96 -16.60
N GLY A 13 4.34 -6.11 -15.94
CA GLY A 13 3.41 -5.18 -16.59
C GLY A 13 1.99 -5.73 -16.78
N ASN A 14 1.65 -6.87 -16.17
CA ASN A 14 0.28 -7.40 -16.17
C ASN A 14 -0.46 -7.08 -14.85
N THR A 15 -0.68 -5.78 -14.63
CA THR A 15 -1.41 -5.25 -13.46
C THR A 15 -2.89 -5.63 -13.45
N LYS A 16 -3.49 -5.95 -14.61
CA LYS A 16 -4.91 -6.34 -14.70
C LYS A 16 -5.20 -7.67 -14.01
N VAL A 17 -4.35 -8.67 -14.23
CA VAL A 17 -4.51 -10.00 -13.61
C VAL A 17 -4.33 -9.90 -12.10
N GLU A 18 -3.32 -9.17 -11.67
CA GLU A 18 -3.01 -8.98 -10.25
C GLU A 18 -4.11 -8.20 -9.51
N MET A 19 -4.73 -7.21 -10.16
CA MET A 19 -5.93 -6.54 -9.64
C MET A 19 -7.12 -7.51 -9.47
N VAL A 20 -7.43 -8.33 -10.47
CA VAL A 20 -8.54 -9.31 -10.39
C VAL A 20 -8.30 -10.32 -9.27
N VAL A 21 -7.09 -10.87 -9.17
CA VAL A 21 -6.73 -11.83 -8.11
C VAL A 21 -6.83 -11.15 -6.73
N THR A 22 -6.36 -9.92 -6.58
CA THR A 22 -6.43 -9.19 -5.31
C THR A 22 -7.88 -8.90 -4.90
N ILE A 23 -8.75 -8.53 -5.84
CA ILE A 23 -10.19 -8.32 -5.58
C ILE A 23 -10.85 -9.63 -5.14
N LEU A 24 -10.65 -10.72 -5.88
CA LEU A 24 -11.19 -12.03 -5.54
C LEU A 24 -10.69 -12.53 -4.18
N ALA A 25 -9.41 -12.33 -3.87
CA ALA A 25 -8.83 -12.68 -2.58
C ALA A 25 -9.45 -11.88 -1.43
N ASN A 26 -9.70 -10.58 -1.61
CA ASN A 26 -10.36 -9.74 -0.61
C ASN A 26 -11.84 -10.13 -0.42
N ILE A 27 -12.56 -10.43 -1.50
CA ILE A 27 -13.94 -10.93 -1.40
C ILE A 27 -13.97 -12.27 -0.65
N ALA A 28 -13.05 -13.18 -0.96
CA ALA A 28 -12.89 -14.42 -0.22
C ALA A 28 -12.52 -14.17 1.25
N ASN A 29 -11.69 -13.16 1.54
CA ASN A 29 -11.34 -12.78 2.90
C ASN A 29 -12.56 -12.30 3.69
N ILE A 30 -13.39 -11.45 3.10
CA ILE A 30 -14.65 -10.99 3.71
C ILE A 30 -15.58 -12.18 3.96
N GLY A 31 -15.69 -13.10 2.98
CA GLY A 31 -16.48 -14.33 3.13
C GLY A 31 -15.97 -15.22 4.27
N PHE A 32 -14.67 -15.49 4.33
CA PHE A 32 -14.07 -16.30 5.39
C PHE A 32 -14.16 -15.62 6.75
N ASN A 33 -13.92 -14.31 6.83
CA ASN A 33 -14.10 -13.56 8.06
C ASN A 33 -15.57 -13.60 8.52
N ALA A 34 -16.53 -13.43 7.61
CA ALA A 34 -17.95 -13.54 7.96
C ALA A 34 -18.32 -14.95 8.45
N LEU A 35 -17.68 -16.00 7.91
CA LEU A 35 -17.89 -17.38 8.29
C LEU A 35 -17.28 -17.72 9.66
N PHE A 36 -16.01 -17.35 9.88
CA PHE A 36 -15.24 -17.73 11.07
C PHE A 36 -15.42 -16.78 12.27
N ILE A 37 -15.74 -15.50 12.02
CA ILE A 37 -16.02 -14.53 13.09
C ILE A 37 -17.44 -14.72 13.64
N TYR A 38 -18.45 -14.92 12.78
CA TYR A 38 -19.85 -15.05 13.18
C TYR A 38 -20.37 -16.49 13.27
N GLY A 39 -19.52 -17.50 13.05
CA GLY A 39 -19.88 -18.91 13.24
C GLY A 39 -21.05 -19.42 12.38
N LYS A 40 -21.32 -18.83 11.21
CA LYS A 40 -22.36 -19.34 10.29
C LYS A 40 -21.87 -20.62 9.58
N LEU A 41 -22.73 -21.65 9.50
CA LEU A 41 -22.47 -23.03 9.03
C LEU A 41 -21.89 -24.04 10.05
N GLY A 42 -22.11 -23.84 11.36
CA GLY A 42 -21.82 -24.87 12.38
C GLY A 42 -20.37 -24.92 12.85
N PHE A 43 -19.58 -23.88 12.55
CA PHE A 43 -18.25 -23.68 13.11
C PHE A 43 -18.31 -22.84 14.40
N PRO A 44 -17.45 -23.13 15.40
CA PRO A 44 -17.40 -22.36 16.64
C PRO A 44 -16.98 -20.91 16.38
N GLU A 45 -17.58 -19.96 17.10
CA GLU A 45 -17.24 -18.53 17.03
C GLU A 45 -15.82 -18.30 17.56
N MET A 46 -14.84 -18.27 16.67
CA MET A 46 -13.43 -18.11 17.02
C MET A 46 -13.00 -16.63 17.11
N GLY A 47 -13.91 -15.68 16.91
CA GLY A 47 -13.67 -14.25 17.09
C GLY A 47 -12.36 -13.77 16.44
N ALA A 48 -11.38 -13.38 17.27
CA ALA A 48 -10.06 -12.91 16.82
C ALA A 48 -9.21 -13.99 16.13
N GLU A 49 -9.30 -15.25 16.58
CA GLU A 49 -8.61 -16.37 15.91
C GLU A 49 -9.22 -16.66 14.53
N GLY A 50 -10.54 -16.49 14.40
CA GLY A 50 -11.29 -16.61 13.14
C GLY A 50 -10.88 -15.57 12.10
N ALA A 51 -10.64 -14.32 12.53
CA ALA A 51 -10.10 -13.27 11.66
C ALA A 51 -8.67 -13.58 11.16
N GLY A 52 -7.85 -14.17 12.03
CA GLY A 52 -6.50 -14.63 11.69
C GLY A 52 -6.53 -15.76 10.65
N LEU A 53 -7.35 -16.78 10.87
CA LEU A 53 -7.53 -17.91 9.95
C LEU A 53 -8.11 -17.48 8.59
N GLY A 54 -9.12 -16.60 8.58
CA GLY A 54 -9.71 -16.08 7.34
C GLY A 54 -8.71 -15.29 6.50
N THR A 55 -7.81 -14.55 7.14
CA THR A 55 -6.72 -13.82 6.48
C THR A 55 -5.64 -14.75 5.94
N LEU A 56 -5.28 -15.78 6.71
CA LEU A 56 -4.31 -16.77 6.27
C LEU A 56 -4.83 -17.57 5.07
N LEU A 57 -6.08 -18.03 5.12
CA LEU A 57 -6.73 -18.77 4.03
C LEU A 57 -6.87 -17.91 2.78
N SER A 58 -7.33 -16.66 2.89
CA SER A 58 -7.40 -15.74 1.75
C SER A 58 -6.02 -15.53 1.11
N ARG A 59 -4.96 -15.36 1.91
CA ARG A 59 -3.59 -15.20 1.39
C ARG A 59 -3.08 -16.46 0.68
N ILE A 60 -3.40 -17.64 1.19
CA ILE A 60 -3.07 -18.91 0.51
C ILE A 60 -3.84 -19.01 -0.81
N LEU A 61 -5.15 -18.70 -0.79
CA LEU A 61 -6.00 -18.76 -1.96
C LEU A 61 -5.54 -17.78 -3.05
N ALA A 62 -5.11 -16.58 -2.67
CA ALA A 62 -4.51 -15.60 -3.58
C ALA A 62 -3.20 -16.11 -4.20
N ALA A 63 -2.34 -16.77 -3.42
CA ALA A 63 -1.12 -17.39 -3.94
C ALA A 63 -1.42 -18.55 -4.90
N VAL A 64 -2.39 -19.39 -4.57
CA VAL A 64 -2.83 -20.51 -5.43
C VAL A 64 -3.46 -19.99 -6.73
N MET A 65 -4.28 -18.94 -6.70
CA MET A 65 -4.86 -18.33 -7.90
C MET A 65 -3.78 -17.74 -8.82
N ILE A 66 -2.77 -17.06 -8.27
CA ILE A 66 -1.64 -16.55 -9.06
C ILE A 66 -0.85 -17.70 -9.70
N VAL A 67 -0.50 -18.73 -8.94
CA VAL A 67 0.26 -19.88 -9.46
C VAL A 67 -0.55 -20.65 -10.50
N GLY A 68 -1.86 -20.83 -10.28
CA GLY A 68 -2.78 -21.46 -11.23
C GLY A 68 -2.86 -20.69 -12.55
N TYR A 69 -2.95 -19.36 -12.49
CA TYR A 69 -2.93 -18.51 -13.67
C TYR A 69 -1.62 -18.63 -14.47
N PHE A 70 -0.48 -18.63 -13.77
CA PHE A 70 0.84 -18.82 -14.38
C PHE A 70 1.01 -20.18 -15.07
N CYS A 71 0.47 -21.24 -14.49
CA CYS A 71 0.53 -22.58 -15.07
C CYS A 71 -0.38 -22.76 -16.30
N HIS A 72 -1.49 -22.01 -16.37
CA HIS A 72 -2.48 -22.15 -17.44
C HIS A 72 -2.11 -21.34 -18.70
N HIS A 73 -1.47 -20.18 -18.55
CA HIS A 73 -1.08 -19.33 -19.69
C HIS A 73 0.34 -19.63 -20.20
N ARG A 74 0.44 -20.20 -21.42
CA ARG A 74 1.70 -20.59 -22.08
C ARG A 74 2.73 -19.44 -22.25
N GLU A 75 2.30 -18.18 -22.31
CA GLU A 75 3.22 -17.04 -22.41
C GLU A 75 4.04 -16.82 -21.13
N TYR A 76 3.51 -17.19 -19.96
CA TYR A 76 4.20 -17.05 -18.67
C TYR A 76 5.04 -18.27 -18.27
N ARG A 77 4.82 -19.43 -18.92
CA ARG A 77 5.69 -20.61 -18.76
C ARG A 77 7.15 -20.31 -19.09
N ARG A 78 7.41 -19.40 -20.04
CA ARG A 78 8.77 -18.97 -20.41
C ARG A 78 9.51 -18.22 -19.27
N TYR A 79 8.75 -17.57 -18.37
CA TYR A 79 9.30 -16.96 -17.15
C TYR A 79 9.49 -17.99 -16.02
N LEU A 80 8.65 -19.03 -15.96
CA LEU A 80 8.79 -20.17 -15.05
C LEU A 80 9.97 -21.08 -15.43
N ASP A 81 10.28 -21.23 -16.73
CA ASP A 81 11.48 -21.95 -17.19
C ASP A 81 12.78 -21.21 -16.81
N GLY A 82 12.70 -19.89 -16.61
CA GLY A 82 13.78 -19.06 -16.04
C GLY A 82 13.94 -19.22 -14.52
N PHE A 83 12.99 -19.84 -13.83
CA PHE A 83 13.05 -20.20 -12.40
C PHE A 83 13.90 -21.47 -12.17
N SER A 84 15.01 -21.60 -12.89
CA SER A 84 15.95 -22.70 -12.67
C SER A 84 16.86 -22.38 -11.48
N HIS A 85 17.03 -23.31 -10.55
CA HIS A 85 17.98 -23.24 -9.43
C HIS A 85 19.42 -22.88 -9.85
N ARG A 86 19.76 -22.99 -11.14
CA ARG A 86 21.04 -22.56 -11.74
C ARG A 86 21.24 -21.04 -11.83
N ILE A 87 20.19 -20.23 -11.74
CA ILE A 87 20.25 -18.75 -11.86
C ILE A 87 20.34 -18.08 -10.46
N LEU A 88 20.16 -18.86 -9.39
CA LEU A 88 20.43 -18.46 -8.00
C LEU A 88 21.95 -18.35 -7.77
N SER A 89 22.56 -17.33 -8.37
CA SER A 89 23.91 -16.92 -8.05
C SER A 89 23.88 -16.08 -6.76
N ALA A 90 24.82 -16.33 -5.86
CA ALA A 90 25.06 -15.47 -4.69
C ALA A 90 25.24 -13.99 -5.09
N GLN A 91 25.68 -13.71 -6.32
CA GLN A 91 25.80 -12.38 -6.87
C GLN A 91 24.44 -11.71 -7.12
N VAL A 92 23.44 -12.46 -7.58
CA VAL A 92 22.06 -11.95 -7.78
C VAL A 92 21.41 -11.68 -6.42
N VAL A 93 21.56 -12.60 -5.47
CA VAL A 93 21.05 -12.43 -4.10
C VAL A 93 21.70 -11.21 -3.45
N ARG A 94 23.04 -11.08 -3.51
CA ARG A 94 23.75 -9.91 -2.96
C ARG A 94 23.31 -8.60 -3.61
N ARG A 95 23.04 -8.59 -4.92
CA ARG A 95 22.55 -7.40 -5.62
C ARG A 95 21.13 -7.03 -5.21
N LEU A 96 20.24 -8.01 -5.07
CA LEU A 96 18.89 -7.80 -4.54
C LEU A 96 18.93 -7.29 -3.09
N THR A 97 19.74 -7.89 -2.22
CA THR A 97 19.85 -7.45 -0.83
C THR A 97 20.44 -6.05 -0.75
N HIS A 98 21.45 -5.72 -1.57
CA HIS A 98 22.04 -4.37 -1.57
C HIS A 98 21.07 -3.30 -2.08
N MET A 99 20.14 -3.63 -2.99
CA MET A 99 19.10 -2.69 -3.43
C MET A 99 17.90 -2.66 -2.49
N GLY A 100 17.49 -3.80 -1.94
CA GLY A 100 16.32 -3.92 -1.07
C GLY A 100 16.57 -3.48 0.36
N LEU A 101 17.78 -3.64 0.90
CA LEU A 101 18.15 -3.23 2.25
C LEU A 101 17.95 -1.72 2.49
N PRO A 102 18.43 -0.79 1.62
CA PRO A 102 18.20 0.63 1.84
C PRO A 102 16.71 1.00 1.77
N ILE A 103 15.94 0.39 0.86
CA ILE A 103 14.49 0.62 0.76
C ILE A 103 13.77 0.13 2.01
N ALA A 104 14.10 -1.09 2.48
CA ALA A 104 13.51 -1.65 3.69
C ALA A 104 13.87 -0.83 4.93
N LEU A 105 15.11 -0.34 5.02
CA LEU A 105 15.56 0.52 6.11
C LEU A 105 14.81 1.86 6.10
N GLN A 106 14.62 2.47 4.92
CA GLN A 106 13.84 3.69 4.77
C GLN A 106 12.40 3.50 5.26
N MET A 107 11.69 2.48 4.77
CA MET A 107 10.31 2.20 5.20
C MET A 107 10.22 1.85 6.70
N PHE A 108 11.22 1.17 7.23
CA PHE A 108 11.31 0.85 8.65
C PHE A 108 11.49 2.09 9.52
N LEU A 109 12.39 3.00 9.12
CA LEU A 109 12.61 4.26 9.81
C LEU A 109 11.37 5.15 9.77
N GLU A 110 10.72 5.23 8.61
CA GLU A 110 9.48 5.99 8.43
C GLU A 110 8.35 5.46 9.31
N SER A 111 8.10 4.14 9.28
CA SER A 111 7.09 3.51 10.13
C SER A 111 7.41 3.67 11.62
N SER A 112 8.69 3.56 12.00
CA SER A 112 9.14 3.75 13.38
C SER A 112 8.96 5.20 13.84
N ALA A 113 9.19 6.16 12.95
CA ALA A 113 8.95 7.57 13.24
C ALA A 113 7.45 7.84 13.48
N PHE A 114 6.56 7.32 12.63
CA PHE A 114 5.11 7.45 12.82
C PHE A 114 4.62 6.84 14.14
N VAL A 115 5.06 5.62 14.46
CA VAL A 115 4.72 4.97 15.72
C VAL A 115 5.30 5.73 16.91
N GLY A 116 6.55 6.18 16.81
CA GLY A 116 7.22 6.98 17.83
C GLY A 116 6.48 8.30 18.10
N THR A 117 6.09 9.03 17.06
CA THR A 117 5.27 10.24 17.19
C THR A 117 3.91 9.92 17.82
N GLY A 118 3.28 8.81 17.47
CA GLY A 118 2.04 8.35 18.11
C GLY A 118 2.20 8.11 19.61
N ILE A 119 3.29 7.48 20.03
CA ILE A 119 3.61 7.26 21.46
C ILE A 119 3.87 8.58 22.18
N MET A 120 4.62 9.51 21.56
CA MET A 120 4.88 10.84 22.13
C MET A 120 3.59 11.65 22.30
N MET A 121 2.65 11.54 21.34
CA MET A 121 1.32 12.15 21.50
C MET A 121 0.50 11.49 22.61
N GLY A 122 0.75 10.20 22.89
CA GLY A 122 0.17 9.49 24.04
C GLY A 122 0.58 10.07 25.39
N TRP A 123 1.76 10.69 25.51
CA TRP A 123 2.23 11.32 26.75
C TRP A 123 1.48 12.62 27.11
N PHE A 124 0.83 13.25 26.14
CA PHE A 124 -0.01 14.44 26.38
C PHE A 124 -1.36 14.11 27.07
N GLY A 125 -1.63 12.83 27.36
CA GLY A 125 -2.65 12.39 28.33
C GLY A 125 -4.12 12.59 27.95
N SER A 126 -4.41 13.33 26.87
CA SER A 126 -5.79 13.53 26.42
C SER A 126 -6.17 12.44 25.42
N ALA A 127 -7.08 11.54 25.81
CA ALA A 127 -7.69 10.56 24.90
C ALA A 127 -8.24 11.21 23.62
N ALA A 128 -8.63 12.49 23.72
CA ALA A 128 -9.00 13.34 22.59
C ALA A 128 -7.88 13.56 21.57
N ILE A 129 -6.64 13.81 22.00
CA ILE A 129 -5.49 14.06 21.12
C ILE A 129 -5.04 12.77 20.45
N ILE A 130 -5.02 11.65 21.18
CA ILE A 130 -4.67 10.33 20.63
C ILE A 130 -5.67 9.93 19.54
N SER A 131 -6.98 10.11 19.80
CA SER A 131 -8.02 9.81 18.83
C SER A 131 -7.94 10.73 17.60
N ALA A 132 -7.71 12.03 17.81
CA ALA A 132 -7.52 13.01 16.74
C ALA A 132 -6.33 12.65 15.84
N ASN A 133 -5.19 12.29 16.43
CA ASN A 133 -4.01 11.90 15.68
C ASN A 133 -4.24 10.59 14.91
N GLN A 134 -4.88 9.59 15.51
CA GLN A 134 -5.16 8.33 14.84
C GLN A 134 -6.08 8.51 13.62
N ILE A 135 -7.11 9.37 13.74
CA ILE A 135 -7.99 9.74 12.62
C ILE A 135 -7.17 10.46 11.54
N THR A 136 -6.32 11.41 11.92
CA THR A 136 -5.46 12.16 10.99
C THR A 136 -4.49 11.24 10.24
N ILE A 137 -3.82 10.31 10.94
CA ILE A 137 -2.91 9.31 10.34
C ILE A 137 -3.67 8.40 9.39
N THR A 138 -4.88 7.94 9.75
CA THR A 138 -5.68 7.06 8.90
C THR A 138 -6.07 7.76 7.60
N LEU A 139 -6.53 9.02 7.71
CA LEU A 139 -6.85 9.85 6.55
C LEU A 139 -5.62 10.13 5.67
N GLY A 140 -4.49 10.48 6.30
CA GLY A 140 -3.22 10.68 5.61
C GLY A 140 -2.76 9.43 4.86
N ASN A 141 -2.87 8.26 5.50
CA ASN A 141 -2.59 6.96 4.88
C ASN A 141 -3.49 6.69 3.67
N CYS A 142 -4.79 7.00 3.74
CA CYS A 142 -5.69 6.85 2.59
C CYS A 142 -5.26 7.72 1.41
N ALA A 143 -4.91 8.98 1.64
CA ALA A 143 -4.41 9.86 0.59
C ALA A 143 -3.03 9.41 0.05
N PHE A 144 -2.17 8.90 0.94
CA PHE A 144 -0.83 8.42 0.64
C PHE A 144 -0.83 7.14 -0.20
N MET A 145 -1.79 6.24 0.03
CA MET A 145 -1.93 5.01 -0.77
C MET A 145 -2.08 5.28 -2.26
N ILE A 146 -2.71 6.39 -2.65
CA ILE A 146 -2.87 6.76 -4.05
C ILE A 146 -1.53 7.24 -4.63
N VAL A 147 -0.77 8.04 -3.89
CA VAL A 147 0.58 8.47 -4.30
C VAL A 147 1.51 7.27 -4.46
N MET A 148 1.53 6.36 -3.48
CA MET A 148 2.29 5.11 -3.56
C MET A 148 1.90 4.27 -4.79
N SER A 149 0.61 4.19 -5.10
CA SER A 149 0.12 3.43 -6.27
C SER A 149 0.60 4.04 -7.58
N VAL A 150 0.58 5.38 -7.70
CA VAL A 150 1.13 6.10 -8.86
C VAL A 150 2.65 5.90 -8.96
N GLY A 151 3.37 5.96 -7.84
CA GLY A 151 4.82 5.70 -7.78
C GLY A 151 5.19 4.29 -8.25
N ALA A 152 4.45 3.27 -7.82
CA ALA A 152 4.62 1.89 -8.27
C ALA A 152 4.38 1.75 -9.79
N ALA A 153 3.28 2.33 -10.30
CA ALA A 153 2.98 2.34 -11.74
C ALA A 153 4.06 3.04 -12.57
N THR A 154 4.60 4.14 -12.03
CA THR A 154 5.70 4.91 -12.63
C THR A 154 6.96 4.06 -12.73
N THR A 155 7.33 3.39 -11.63
CA THR A 155 8.52 2.53 -11.57
C THR A 155 8.44 1.41 -12.60
N ILE A 156 7.26 0.78 -12.74
CA ILE A 156 7.03 -0.27 -13.75
C ILE A 156 7.20 0.30 -15.16
N ARG A 157 6.56 1.44 -15.46
CA ARG A 157 6.65 2.09 -16.78
C ARG A 157 8.06 2.54 -17.13
N VAL A 158 8.77 3.18 -16.19
CA VAL A 158 10.17 3.60 -16.35
C VAL A 158 11.06 2.38 -16.56
N SER A 159 10.85 1.29 -15.82
CA SER A 159 11.62 0.05 -15.96
C SER A 159 11.43 -0.60 -17.34
N HIS A 160 10.20 -0.62 -17.87
CA HIS A 160 9.91 -1.10 -19.23
C HIS A 160 10.54 -0.20 -20.30
N CYS A 161 10.39 1.13 -20.20
CA CYS A 161 11.00 2.07 -21.15
C CYS A 161 12.54 2.00 -21.12
N TYR A 162 13.13 1.85 -19.94
CA TYR A 162 14.56 1.66 -19.76
C TYR A 162 15.05 0.37 -20.42
N GLY A 163 14.28 -0.72 -20.29
CA GLY A 163 14.56 -2.00 -20.97
C GLY A 163 14.49 -1.89 -22.50
N MET A 164 13.61 -1.04 -23.04
CA MET A 164 13.51 -0.76 -24.48
C MET A 164 14.53 0.28 -24.99
N ARG A 165 15.36 0.87 -24.11
CA ARG A 165 16.33 1.95 -24.41
C ARG A 165 15.71 3.21 -25.02
N ASP A 166 14.40 3.42 -24.86
CA ASP A 166 13.72 4.62 -25.36
C ASP A 166 13.74 5.72 -24.27
N ILE A 167 14.74 6.58 -24.36
CA ILE A 167 15.00 7.65 -23.38
C ILE A 167 13.95 8.77 -23.50
N GLY A 168 13.34 8.94 -24.68
CA GLY A 168 12.30 9.92 -24.93
C GLY A 168 11.01 9.57 -24.19
N GLN A 169 10.54 8.33 -24.34
CA GLN A 169 9.38 7.84 -23.60
C GLN A 169 9.63 7.72 -22.10
N LEU A 170 10.87 7.45 -21.68
CA LEU A 170 11.24 7.43 -20.27
C LEU A 170 11.07 8.80 -19.59
N SER A 171 11.59 9.87 -20.21
CA SER A 171 11.43 11.24 -19.68
C SER A 171 9.96 11.67 -19.67
N LEU A 172 9.19 11.30 -20.70
CA LEU A 172 7.77 11.62 -20.77
C LEU A 172 6.98 10.89 -19.67
N ALA A 173 7.25 9.60 -19.44
CA ALA A 173 6.60 8.81 -18.39
C ALA A 173 6.91 9.36 -17.00
N ALA A 174 8.16 9.75 -16.73
CA ALA A 174 8.55 10.38 -15.48
C ALA A 174 7.84 11.72 -15.27
N LYS A 175 7.82 12.60 -16.29
CA LYS A 175 7.15 13.91 -16.22
C LYS A 175 5.63 13.79 -16.04
N ALA A 176 4.98 12.89 -16.79
CA ALA A 176 3.55 12.66 -16.67
C ALA A 176 3.17 12.18 -15.25
N SER A 177 3.98 11.30 -14.68
CA SER A 177 3.78 10.79 -13.32
C SER A 177 4.00 11.87 -12.27
N TYR A 178 5.02 12.72 -12.46
CA TYR A 178 5.26 13.90 -11.63
C TYR A 178 4.07 14.86 -11.63
N HIS A 179 3.51 15.17 -12.81
CA HIS A 179 2.32 16.00 -12.91
C HIS A 179 1.09 15.36 -12.25
N LEU A 180 0.89 14.05 -12.42
CA LEU A 180 -0.22 13.32 -11.78
C LEU A 180 -0.15 13.40 -10.25
N VAL A 181 1.03 13.17 -9.67
CA VAL A 181 1.21 13.23 -8.21
C VAL A 181 1.07 14.67 -7.69
N LEU A 182 1.58 15.67 -8.42
CA LEU A 182 1.40 17.07 -8.06
C LEU A 182 -0.07 17.49 -8.04
N VAL A 183 -0.83 17.13 -9.08
CA VAL A 183 -2.26 17.41 -9.17
C VAL A 183 -3.02 16.69 -8.06
N TRP A 184 -2.67 15.43 -7.79
CA TRP A 184 -3.28 14.66 -6.71
C TRP A 184 -2.99 15.26 -5.33
N ASN A 185 -1.75 15.62 -5.03
CA ASN A 185 -1.39 16.24 -3.75
C ASN A 185 -2.04 17.61 -3.57
N ALA A 186 -2.12 18.42 -4.63
CA ALA A 186 -2.83 19.69 -4.59
C ALA A 186 -4.32 19.48 -4.31
N LEU A 187 -4.95 18.49 -4.94
CA LEU A 187 -6.35 18.14 -4.70
C LEU A 187 -6.56 17.59 -3.28
N ALA A 188 -5.69 16.70 -2.81
CA ALA A 188 -5.75 16.14 -1.45
C ALA A 188 -5.58 17.25 -0.40
N ALA A 189 -4.61 18.15 -0.57
CA ALA A 189 -4.41 19.30 0.31
C ALA A 189 -5.64 20.24 0.31
N LEU A 190 -6.21 20.52 -0.86
CA LEU A 190 -7.42 21.33 -1.00
C LEU A 190 -8.61 20.68 -0.28
N VAL A 191 -8.80 19.37 -0.43
CA VAL A 191 -9.85 18.59 0.25
C VAL A 191 -9.64 18.61 1.76
N PHE A 192 -8.42 18.40 2.25
CA PHE A 192 -8.12 18.41 3.68
C PHE A 192 -8.30 19.78 4.31
N ILE A 193 -7.93 20.86 3.62
CA ILE A 193 -8.12 22.23 4.11
C ILE A 193 -9.60 22.62 4.07
N SER A 194 -10.32 22.31 2.98
CA SER A 194 -11.72 22.71 2.79
C SER A 194 -12.68 21.91 3.67
N LEU A 195 -12.43 20.61 3.88
CA LEU A 195 -13.25 19.74 4.72
C LEU A 195 -12.67 19.53 6.13
N ARG A 196 -11.76 20.40 6.58
CA ARG A 196 -11.08 20.29 7.90
C ARG A 196 -12.03 20.17 9.09
N HIS A 197 -13.25 20.67 8.96
CA HIS A 197 -14.30 20.64 9.99
C HIS A 197 -15.32 19.51 9.80
N LEU A 198 -15.45 18.95 8.59
CA LEU A 198 -16.48 17.97 8.21
C LEU A 198 -15.97 16.53 8.33
N ILE A 199 -14.71 16.28 7.97
CA ILE A 199 -14.11 14.94 8.08
C ILE A 199 -14.05 14.45 9.55
N PRO A 200 -13.64 15.28 10.54
CA PRO A 200 -13.59 14.83 11.92
C PRO A 200 -14.97 14.51 12.51
N THR A 201 -16.03 15.19 12.05
CA THR A 201 -17.40 14.95 12.53
C THR A 201 -17.96 13.58 12.13
N PHE A 202 -17.41 12.91 11.11
CA PHE A 202 -17.78 11.54 10.76
C PHE A 202 -17.21 10.49 11.73
N PHE A 203 -16.10 10.80 12.39
CA PHE A 203 -15.41 9.87 13.28
C PHE A 203 -15.72 10.13 14.76
N THR A 204 -16.07 11.36 15.14
CA THR A 204 -16.34 11.70 16.54
C THR A 204 -17.31 12.88 16.69
N SER A 205 -18.11 12.82 17.75
CA SER A 205 -19.05 13.88 18.13
C SER A 205 -18.46 14.89 19.14
N ASN A 206 -17.21 14.70 19.57
CA ASN A 206 -16.61 15.52 20.61
C ASN A 206 -15.92 16.78 20.04
N ALA A 207 -16.42 17.96 20.43
CA ALA A 207 -15.99 19.26 19.91
C ALA A 207 -14.49 19.55 20.13
N GLU A 208 -13.91 19.06 21.22
CA GLU A 208 -12.49 19.26 21.55
C GLU A 208 -11.57 18.43 20.61
N VAL A 209 -12.02 17.24 20.23
CA VAL A 209 -11.34 16.37 19.26
C VAL A 209 -11.42 16.99 17.87
N ILE A 210 -12.56 17.55 17.49
CA ILE A 210 -12.76 18.18 16.17
C ILE A 210 -11.87 19.42 16.02
N ALA A 211 -11.79 20.27 17.05
CA ALA A 211 -10.93 21.46 17.03
C ALA A 211 -9.45 21.10 16.88
N THR A 212 -8.99 20.09 17.62
CA THR A 212 -7.60 19.60 17.57
C THR A 212 -7.30 18.88 16.25
N THR A 213 -8.23 18.08 15.74
CA THR A 213 -8.06 17.41 14.43
C THR A 213 -8.00 18.42 13.29
N SER A 214 -8.79 19.50 13.36
CA SER A 214 -8.81 20.54 12.34
C SER A 214 -7.48 21.30 12.24
N SER A 215 -6.72 21.46 13.33
CA SER A 215 -5.40 22.09 13.30
C SER A 215 -4.34 21.11 12.79
N LEU A 216 -4.39 19.85 13.23
CA LEU A 216 -3.50 18.78 12.76
C LEU A 216 -3.68 18.49 11.25
N LEU A 217 -4.90 18.60 10.72
CA LEU A 217 -5.19 18.41 9.29
C LEU A 217 -4.46 19.42 8.39
N VAL A 218 -4.22 20.64 8.85
CA VAL A 218 -3.45 21.64 8.10
C VAL A 218 -1.97 21.22 8.01
N PHE A 219 -1.41 20.73 9.12
CA PHE A 219 -0.05 20.19 9.12
C PHE A 219 0.04 18.90 8.28
N ALA A 220 -0.96 18.02 8.34
CA ALA A 220 -1.02 16.82 7.53
C ALA A 220 -1.09 17.16 6.03
N ALA A 221 -1.85 18.19 5.63
CA ALA A 221 -1.91 18.63 4.24
C ALA A 221 -0.56 19.15 3.71
N LEU A 222 0.16 19.92 4.53
CA LEU A 222 1.53 20.37 4.19
C LEU A 222 2.50 19.21 4.13
N TYR A 223 2.42 18.28 5.09
CA TYR A 223 3.21 17.07 5.12
C TYR A 223 2.98 16.21 3.87
N GLN A 224 1.71 15.97 3.49
CA GLN A 224 1.33 15.21 2.30
C GLN A 224 1.90 15.80 1.01
N LEU A 225 1.95 17.14 0.91
CA LEU A 225 2.47 17.83 -0.27
C LEU A 225 3.99 17.65 -0.40
N SER A 226 4.72 17.73 0.72
CA SER A 226 6.16 17.49 0.77
C SER A 226 6.50 16.02 0.50
N ASP A 227 5.79 15.12 1.19
CA ASP A 227 6.01 13.68 1.15
C ASP A 227 5.68 13.08 -0.23
N GLY A 228 4.62 13.56 -0.87
CA GLY A 228 4.30 13.15 -2.22
C GLY A 228 5.27 13.69 -3.28
N LEU A 229 6.00 14.80 -3.03
CA LEU A 229 7.12 15.21 -3.89
C LEU A 229 8.34 14.29 -3.70
N GLN A 230 8.61 13.89 -2.44
CA GLN A 230 9.74 13.03 -2.08
C GLN A 230 9.60 11.63 -2.71
N ASN A 231 8.40 11.08 -2.81
CA ASN A 231 8.17 9.76 -3.42
C ASN A 231 8.30 9.72 -4.94
N VAL A 232 8.33 10.87 -5.61
CA VAL A 232 8.46 10.93 -7.08
C VAL A 232 9.87 11.37 -7.52
N SER A 233 10.63 11.99 -6.63
CA SER A 233 11.99 12.50 -6.88
C SER A 233 13.04 11.42 -6.63
#